data_AF-A0A438D4T2-F1
#
_entry.id   AF-A0A438D4T2-F1
#
_cell.length_a   1.000
_cell.length_b   1.000
_cell.length_c   1.000
_cell.angle_alpha   90.00
_cell.angle_beta   90.00
_cell.angle_gamma   90.00
#
_symmetry.space_group_name_H-M   'P 1'
#
loop_
_entity.id
_entity.type
_entity.pdbx_description
1 polymer ?
#
loop_
_entity_poly.entity_id
_entity_poly.type
_entity_poly.pdbx_seq_one_letter_code
_entity_poly.pdbx_strand_id
1 'polypeptide(L)'
;MKTSGNTNGRSTARALCLMLALGKYFRRAVSLYNQYNLSKIILRPPGNKDMFAAGIPNDNNSYAIAKITKDIKNATRVKALITCGGSKNIPDDYLHEITLCVNGDAKKFRKCPARRNKCKFDHVIIPR
;
A
#
# COMPACT_ATOMS: atom_id res chain seq x y z
N MET A 1 30.87 -28.31 -26.15
CA MET A 1 30.54 -26.91 -25.82
C MET A 1 29.02 -26.77 -25.69
N LYS A 2 28.58 -26.20 -24.55
CA LYS A 2 27.28 -25.58 -24.22
C LYS A 2 25.97 -26.30 -24.57
N THR A 3 25.38 -26.83 -23.50
CA THR A 3 23.96 -27.12 -23.27
C THR A 3 23.11 -25.86 -23.39
N SER A 4 22.01 -25.92 -24.16
CA SER A 4 20.96 -24.90 -24.17
C SER A 4 19.76 -25.43 -23.39
N GLY A 5 19.70 -25.09 -22.10
CA GLY A 5 18.54 -25.32 -21.25
C GLY A 5 17.53 -24.19 -21.44
N ASN A 6 16.42 -24.48 -22.10
CA ASN A 6 15.30 -23.56 -22.26
C ASN A 6 14.45 -23.55 -20.98
N THR A 7 14.67 -22.57 -20.11
CA THR A 7 13.87 -22.36 -18.90
C THR A 7 12.57 -21.64 -19.24
N ASN A 8 11.51 -22.41 -19.48
CA ASN A 8 10.15 -21.91 -19.43
C ASN A 8 9.75 -21.65 -17.97
N GLY A 9 10.09 -20.45 -17.50
CA GLY A 9 9.68 -19.89 -16.20
C GLY A 9 8.17 -19.64 -16.17
N ARG A 10 7.40 -20.69 -15.94
CA ARG A 10 5.98 -20.62 -15.57
C ARG A 10 5.92 -19.99 -14.17
N SER A 11 5.73 -18.67 -14.12
CA SER A 11 5.57 -17.91 -12.88
C SER A 11 4.23 -18.25 -12.22
N THR A 12 4.15 -19.44 -11.62
CA THR A 12 3.10 -19.80 -10.68
C THR A 12 3.14 -18.81 -9.53
N ALA A 13 2.03 -18.12 -9.29
CA ALA A 13 1.82 -17.29 -8.12
C ALA A 13 2.08 -18.11 -6.85
N ARG A 14 3.31 -18.05 -6.33
CA ARG A 14 3.65 -18.63 -5.04
C ARG A 14 3.06 -17.69 -3.99
N ALA A 15 1.93 -18.10 -3.41
CA ALA A 15 1.65 -17.78 -2.02
C ALA A 15 2.91 -18.15 -1.24
N LEU A 16 3.68 -17.14 -0.83
CA LEU A 16 4.89 -17.36 -0.06
C LEU A 16 4.45 -18.04 1.23
N CYS A 17 4.95 -19.26 1.46
CA CYS A 17 4.74 -20.08 2.63
C CYS A 17 5.14 -19.29 3.89
N LEU A 18 4.21 -18.52 4.45
CA LEU A 18 4.34 -18.08 5.82
C LEU A 18 4.29 -19.36 6.66
N MET A 19 5.28 -19.56 7.51
CA MET A 19 5.29 -20.59 8.56
C MET A 19 4.24 -20.30 9.65
N LEU A 20 3.09 -19.76 9.27
CA LEU A 20 1.95 -19.50 10.12
C LEU A 20 0.84 -20.46 9.69
N ALA A 21 0.35 -21.24 10.65
CA ALA A 21 -0.89 -21.99 10.48
C ALA A 21 -2.01 -21.03 9.99
N LEU A 22 -2.90 -21.53 9.12
CA LEU A 22 -3.92 -20.72 8.42
C LEU A 22 -4.68 -19.76 9.35
N GLY A 23 -5.10 -20.24 10.54
CA GLY A 23 -5.79 -19.40 11.53
C GLY A 23 -4.93 -18.27 12.10
N LYS A 24 -3.62 -18.51 12.31
CA LYS A 24 -2.68 -17.48 12.77
C LYS A 24 -2.41 -16.43 11.69
N TYR A 25 -2.38 -16.83 10.42
CA TYR A 25 -2.22 -15.92 9.29
C TYR A 25 -3.35 -14.88 9.23
N PHE A 26 -4.62 -15.31 9.18
CA PHE A 26 -5.76 -14.38 9.10
C PHE A 26 -5.91 -13.51 10.34
N ARG A 27 -5.74 -14.08 11.54
CA ARG A 27 -5.77 -13.30 12.79
C ARG A 27 -4.70 -12.20 12.77
N ARG A 28 -3.50 -12.50 12.25
CA ARG A 28 -2.44 -11.50 12.18
C ARG A 28 -2.74 -10.41 11.15
N ALA A 29 -3.29 -10.76 9.99
CA ALA A 29 -3.72 -9.79 9.00
C ALA A 29 -4.77 -8.81 9.57
N VAL A 30 -5.79 -9.33 10.24
CA VAL A 30 -6.82 -8.51 10.92
C VAL A 30 -6.21 -7.65 12.03
N SER A 31 -5.30 -8.21 12.84
CA SER A 31 -4.60 -7.47 13.89
C SER A 31 -3.79 -6.30 13.32
N LEU A 32 -3.09 -6.49 12.20
CA LEU A 32 -2.35 -5.42 11.54
C LEU A 32 -3.28 -4.33 11.00
N TYR A 33 -4.40 -4.72 10.37
CA TYR A 33 -5.41 -3.77 9.88
C TYR A 33 -5.99 -2.92 11.02
N ASN A 34 -6.34 -3.53 12.15
CA ASN A 34 -6.91 -2.83 13.30
C ASN A 34 -5.89 -1.89 13.97
N GLN A 35 -4.62 -2.30 14.06
CA GLN A 35 -3.55 -1.49 14.66
C GLN A 35 -3.14 -0.31 13.76
N TYR A 36 -3.17 -0.50 12.44
CA TYR A 36 -2.69 0.47 11.46
C TYR A 36 -3.76 0.73 10.39
N ASN A 37 -4.91 1.23 10.82
CA ASN A 37 -5.99 1.60 9.92
C ASN A 37 -5.54 2.79 9.05
N LEU A 38 -5.16 2.50 7.80
CA LEU A 38 -4.57 3.49 6.90
C LEU A 38 -5.55 4.61 6.56
N SER A 39 -6.85 4.32 6.49
CA SER A 39 -7.87 5.35 6.27
C SER A 39 -7.86 6.38 7.40
N LYS A 40 -7.74 5.93 8.67
CA LYS A 40 -7.62 6.85 9.82
C LYS A 40 -6.28 7.59 9.88
N ILE A 41 -5.22 6.99 9.34
CA ILE A 41 -3.87 7.59 9.30
C ILE A 41 -3.80 8.70 8.24
N ILE A 42 -4.40 8.45 7.07
CA ILE A 42 -4.24 9.30 5.89
C ILE A 42 -5.37 10.32 5.79
N LEU A 43 -6.61 9.90 6.08
CA LEU A 43 -7.78 10.74 5.90
C LEU A 43 -8.06 11.58 7.15
N ARG A 44 -8.55 12.79 6.90
CA ARG A 44 -9.08 13.66 7.93
C ARG A 44 -10.33 13.00 8.56
N PRO A 45 -10.50 13.05 9.89
CA PRO A 45 -11.71 12.54 10.53
C PRO A 45 -12.99 13.18 9.97
N PRO A 46 -14.06 12.39 9.74
CA PRO A 46 -15.32 12.92 9.25
C PRO A 46 -15.88 13.96 10.25
N GLY A 47 -16.43 15.05 9.72
CA GLY A 47 -16.96 16.16 10.52
C GLY A 47 -15.93 17.23 10.91
N ASN A 48 -14.63 16.95 10.77
CA ASN A 48 -13.61 17.97 10.96
C ASN A 48 -13.41 18.77 9.66
N LYS A 49 -13.98 19.99 9.61
CA LYS A 49 -13.90 20.90 8.45
C LYS A 49 -12.77 21.92 8.57
N ASP A 50 -12.01 21.91 9.67
CA ASP A 50 -10.96 22.89 9.86
C ASP A 50 -9.91 22.72 8.75
N MET A 51 -9.63 23.79 8.03
CA MET A 51 -8.64 23.77 6.95
C MET A 51 -7.26 23.33 7.49
N PHE A 52 -7.02 23.60 8.77
CA PHE A 52 -5.80 23.27 9.53
C PHE A 52 -5.82 21.86 10.16
N ALA A 53 -6.92 21.12 10.11
CA ALA A 53 -6.97 19.77 10.65
C ALA A 53 -6.06 18.82 9.88
N ALA A 54 -5.28 18.05 10.63
CA ALA A 54 -4.36 17.06 10.07
C ALA A 54 -5.11 15.98 9.27
N GLY A 55 -4.53 15.58 8.13
CA GLY A 55 -5.06 14.54 7.26
C GLY A 55 -5.64 15.07 5.93
N ILE A 56 -5.82 14.16 4.99
CA ILE A 56 -6.35 14.42 3.65
C ILE A 56 -7.89 14.41 3.70
N PRO A 57 -8.59 15.46 3.25
CA PRO A 57 -10.04 15.43 3.13
C PRO A 57 -10.52 14.26 2.26
N ASN A 58 -11.58 13.58 2.67
CA ASN A 58 -12.23 12.57 1.83
C ASN A 58 -13.21 13.25 0.87
N ASP A 59 -12.71 13.79 -0.24
CA ASP A 59 -13.45 14.70 -1.13
C ASP A 59 -13.31 14.45 -2.63
N ASN A 60 -12.82 13.27 -3.05
CA ASN A 60 -12.55 12.94 -4.45
C ASN A 60 -11.52 13.85 -5.14
N ASN A 61 -10.79 14.69 -4.39
CA ASN A 61 -9.72 15.51 -4.97
C ASN A 61 -8.41 14.75 -5.13
N SER A 62 -7.50 15.38 -5.86
CA SER A 62 -6.15 14.88 -6.12
C SER A 62 -5.15 15.34 -5.05
N TYR A 63 -4.33 14.41 -4.56
CA TYR A 63 -3.37 14.65 -3.49
C TYR A 63 -2.00 14.06 -3.79
N ALA A 64 -0.95 14.76 -3.38
CA ALA A 64 0.42 14.32 -3.56
C ALA A 64 0.69 12.97 -2.87
N ILE A 65 1.23 12.02 -3.62
CA ILE A 65 1.68 10.71 -3.11
C ILE A 65 2.71 10.89 -1.98
N ALA A 66 3.52 11.94 -2.05
CA ALA A 66 4.49 12.29 -1.02
C ALA A 66 3.82 12.54 0.36
N LYS A 67 2.64 13.16 0.39
CA LYS A 67 1.89 13.39 1.64
C LYS A 67 1.39 12.07 2.24
N ILE A 68 0.73 11.25 1.42
CA ILE A 68 0.22 9.93 1.80
C ILE A 68 1.35 9.06 2.37
N THR A 69 2.46 8.94 1.62
CA THR A 69 3.59 8.11 2.04
C THR A 69 4.32 8.66 3.26
N LYS A 70 4.33 9.98 3.48
CA LYS A 70 4.85 10.62 4.70
C LYS A 70 4.00 10.27 5.92
N ASP A 71 2.68 10.38 5.82
CA ASP A 71 1.78 10.07 6.94
C ASP A 71 1.88 8.60 7.35
N ILE A 72 1.91 7.68 6.36
CA ILE A 72 2.12 6.25 6.63
C ILE A 72 3.50 6.00 7.24
N LYS A 73 4.55 6.67 6.76
CA LYS A 73 5.91 6.53 7.33
C LYS A 73 5.96 7.00 8.78
N ASN A 74 5.26 8.07 9.13
CA ASN A 74 5.20 8.56 10.50
C ASN A 74 4.53 7.52 11.43
N ALA A 75 3.45 6.87 10.97
CA ALA A 75 2.75 5.86 11.74
C ALA A 75 3.49 4.51 11.83
N THR A 76 4.12 4.08 10.74
CA THR A 76 4.66 2.70 10.61
C THR A 76 6.19 2.62 10.67
N ARG A 77 6.88 3.76 10.63
CA ARG A 77 8.35 3.91 10.49
C ARG A 77 8.92 3.33 9.20
N VAL A 78 8.09 2.91 8.25
CA VAL A 78 8.51 2.37 6.94
C VAL A 78 7.83 3.11 5.79
N LYS A 79 8.49 3.16 4.64
CA LYS A 79 7.88 3.73 3.43
C LYS A 79 6.93 2.70 2.80
N ALA A 80 5.68 3.11 2.58
CA ALA A 80 4.72 2.33 1.81
C ALA A 80 4.98 2.42 0.30
N LEU A 81 4.55 1.39 -0.43
CA LEU A 81 4.48 1.41 -1.89
C LEU A 81 3.06 1.77 -2.31
N ILE A 82 2.93 2.66 -3.28
CA ILE A 82 1.64 3.06 -3.82
C ILE A 82 1.46 2.44 -5.20
N THR A 83 0.32 1.79 -5.40
CA THR A 83 -0.14 1.35 -6.72
C THR A 83 -1.37 2.15 -7.06
N CYS A 84 -1.32 2.81 -8.21
CA CYS A 84 -2.44 3.56 -8.74
C CYS A 84 -3.22 2.72 -9.72
N GLY A 85 -4.53 2.93 -9.73
CA GLY A 85 -5.39 2.49 -10.82
C GLY A 85 -5.52 3.61 -11.83
N GLY A 86 -5.51 3.24 -13.11
CA GLY A 86 -5.86 4.14 -14.20
C GLY A 86 -7.09 3.61 -14.91
N SER A 87 -7.96 4.51 -15.37
CA SER A 87 -9.01 4.18 -16.32
C SER A 87 -8.75 4.94 -17.60
N LYS A 88 -9.08 4.35 -18.76
CA LYS A 88 -8.98 5.05 -20.06
C LYS A 88 -9.80 6.35 -20.10
N ASN A 89 -10.74 6.50 -19.18
CA ASN A 89 -11.72 7.59 -19.14
C ASN A 89 -11.46 8.61 -18.02
N ILE A 90 -10.44 8.42 -17.17
CA ILE A 90 -10.10 9.36 -16.10
C ILE A 90 -8.71 9.93 -16.41
N PRO A 91 -8.57 11.27 -16.49
CA PRO A 91 -7.28 11.90 -16.83
C PRO A 91 -6.22 11.68 -15.74
N ASP A 92 -6.66 11.46 -14.51
CA ASP A 92 -5.83 11.27 -13.33
C ASP A 92 -5.81 9.82 -12.84
N ASP A 93 -4.73 9.46 -12.16
CA ASP A 93 -4.60 8.20 -11.43
C ASP A 93 -5.43 8.26 -10.13
N TYR A 94 -6.04 7.14 -9.74
CA TYR A 94 -6.66 6.99 -8.41
C TYR A 94 -5.86 6.05 -7.51
N LEU A 95 -5.93 6.29 -6.21
CA LEU A 95 -5.31 5.43 -5.20
C LEU A 95 -5.99 4.06 -5.19
N HIS A 96 -5.30 3.01 -5.65
CA HIS A 96 -5.85 1.66 -5.75
C HIS A 96 -5.37 0.72 -4.64
N GLU A 97 -4.06 0.71 -4.36
CA GLU A 97 -3.47 -0.13 -3.30
C GLU A 97 -2.34 0.60 -2.58
N ILE A 98 -2.26 0.37 -1.27
CA ILE A 98 -1.10 0.72 -0.43
C ILE A 98 -0.48 -0.59 0.06
N THR A 99 0.77 -0.85 -0.32
CA THR A 99 1.50 -2.03 0.13
C THR A 99 2.46 -1.69 1.28
N LEU A 100 2.34 -2.43 2.38
CA LEU A 100 3.31 -2.45 3.49
C LEU A 100 3.90 -3.84 3.61
N CYS A 101 5.20 -3.91 3.90
CA CYS A 101 5.90 -5.18 4.06
C CYS A 101 6.16 -5.49 5.53
N VAL A 102 6.03 -6.76 5.88
CA VAL A 102 6.32 -7.28 7.22
C VAL A 102 7.43 -8.32 7.15
N ASN A 103 8.08 -8.57 8.29
CA ASN A 103 9.01 -9.69 8.45
C ASN A 103 8.29 -11.05 8.37
N GLY A 104 9.05 -12.15 8.34
CA GLY A 104 8.51 -13.50 8.08
C GLY A 104 7.50 -14.01 9.12
N ASP A 105 7.54 -13.48 10.35
CA ASP A 105 6.55 -13.77 11.40
C ASP A 105 5.41 -12.74 11.45
N ALA A 106 5.41 -11.79 10.53
CA ALA A 106 4.48 -10.67 10.41
C ALA A 106 4.36 -9.79 11.66
N LYS A 107 5.32 -9.82 12.61
CA LYS A 107 5.25 -9.02 13.86
C LYS A 107 5.70 -7.58 13.69
N LYS A 108 6.60 -7.30 12.75
CA LYS A 108 7.19 -5.98 12.56
C LYS A 108 7.14 -5.58 11.09
N PHE A 109 6.89 -4.29 10.85
CA PHE A 109 7.09 -3.71 9.54
C PHE A 109 8.56 -3.75 9.16
N ARG A 110 8.82 -3.94 7.87
CA ARG A 110 10.15 -3.86 7.28
C ARG A 110 10.09 -3.07 5.99
N LYS A 111 11.25 -2.59 5.55
CA LYS A 111 11.38 -1.97 4.24
C LYS A 111 10.94 -2.97 3.16
N CYS A 112 10.04 -2.54 2.28
CA CYS A 112 9.68 -3.34 1.11
C CYS A 112 10.89 -3.51 0.18
N PRO A 113 11.00 -4.65 -0.54
CA PRO A 113 11.98 -4.79 -1.62
C PRO A 113 11.89 -3.60 -2.56
N ALA A 114 13.04 -3.17 -3.11
CA ALA A 114 13.12 -1.97 -3.93
C ALA A 114 12.18 -2.07 -5.14
N ARG A 115 11.03 -1.42 -5.03
CA ARG A 115 10.03 -1.28 -6.08
C ARG A 115 9.62 0.19 -6.13
N ARG A 116 9.37 0.68 -7.35
CA ARG A 116 8.84 2.04 -7.54
C ARG A 116 7.33 2.02 -7.33
N ASN A 117 6.78 3.18 -7.00
CA ASN A 117 5.33 3.37 -7.07
C ASN A 117 4.86 3.08 -8.49
N LYS A 118 3.70 2.45 -8.62
CA LYS A 118 3.08 2.13 -9.90
C LYS A 118 2.01 3.17 -10.20
N CYS A 119 2.45 4.39 -10.44
CA CYS A 119 1.60 5.55 -10.74
C CYS A 119 2.24 6.32 -11.89
N LYS A 120 1.41 6.83 -12.79
CA LYS A 120 1.79 7.73 -13.88
C LYS A 120 2.12 9.12 -13.35
N PHE A 121 1.38 9.56 -12.33
CA PHE A 121 1.52 10.89 -11.74
C PHE A 121 2.08 10.83 -10.31
N ASP A 122 2.56 11.97 -9.82
CA ASP A 122 3.02 12.14 -8.43
C ASP A 122 1.89 12.51 -7.45
N HIS A 123 0.66 12.59 -7.98
CA HIS A 123 -0.58 12.84 -7.28
C HIS A 123 -1.64 11.80 -7.66
N VAL A 124 -2.62 11.61 -6.78
CA VAL A 124 -3.69 10.62 -6.95
C VAL A 124 -5.02 11.14 -6.45
N ILE A 125 -6.09 10.78 -7.15
CA ILE A 125 -7.46 10.90 -6.64
C ILE A 125 -7.64 9.87 -5.53
N ILE A 126 -8.19 10.30 -4.39
CA ILE A 126 -8.69 9.38 -3.36
C ILE A 126 -10.21 9.26 -3.52
N PRO A 127 -10.72 8.15 -4.10
CA PRO A 127 -12.15 7.96 -4.28
C PRO A 127 -12.86 7.76 -2.92
N ARG A 128 -14.06 8.34 -2.81
CA ARG A 128 -14.98 8.20 -1.67
C ARG A 128 -15.62 6.82 -1.59
#